data_AF-A0A418VKJ6-F1
#
_entry.id   AF-A0A418VKJ6-F1
#
_cell.length_a   1.000
_cell.length_b   1.000
_cell.length_c   1.000
_cell.angle_alpha   90.00
_cell.angle_beta   90.00
_cell.angle_gamma   90.00
#
_symmetry.space_group_name_H-M   'P 1'
#
loop_
_entity.id
_entity.type
_entity.pdbx_description
1 polymer ?
#
loop_
_entity_poly.entity_id
_entity_poly.type
_entity_poly.pdbx_seq_one_letter_code
_entity_poly.pdbx_strand_id
1 'polypeptide(L)'
;MAVDGNWKITMSTPMGERQADLTLKADGGTLTGTQSADGDSGEIFDGTVSGDDVAWKLDITNPMPLTLTYTGKVSGDSISGEMGIGPMGSFPFTGTRA
;
A
#
# COMPACT_ATOMS: atom_id res chain seq x y z
N MET A 1 8.72 6.23 13.15
CA MET A 1 9.68 5.64 12.20
C MET A 1 9.34 6.15 10.80
N ALA A 2 10.30 6.16 9.85
CA ALA A 2 10.20 6.95 8.60
C ALA A 2 8.92 6.73 7.76
N VAL A 3 8.30 5.55 7.88
CA VAL A 3 7.06 5.18 7.19
C VAL A 3 5.76 5.64 7.89
N ASP A 4 5.81 6.04 9.17
CA ASP A 4 4.59 6.36 9.92
C ASP A 4 3.93 7.63 9.37
N GLY A 5 2.62 7.58 9.14
CA GLY A 5 1.83 8.73 8.70
C GLY A 5 0.94 8.41 7.50
N ASN A 6 0.44 9.49 6.89
CA ASN A 6 -0.43 9.41 5.73
C ASN A 6 0.41 9.54 4.45
N TRP A 7 0.11 8.69 3.48
CA TRP A 7 0.76 8.59 2.20
C TRP A 7 -0.30 8.66 1.13
N LYS A 8 -0.10 9.49 0.12
CA LYS A 8 -0.89 9.45 -1.11
C LYS A 8 -0.19 8.54 -2.09
N ILE A 9 -0.75 7.36 -2.34
CA ILE A 9 -0.26 6.44 -3.36
C ILE A 9 -1.08 6.59 -4.63
N THR A 10 -0.40 6.55 -5.77
CA THR A 10 -0.95 6.51 -7.11
C THR A 10 -0.57 5.17 -7.73
N MET A 11 -1.57 4.36 -8.03
CA MET A 11 -1.43 3.01 -8.57
C MET A 11 -1.73 3.08 -10.07
N SER A 12 -0.77 2.74 -10.91
CA SER A 12 -0.94 2.73 -12.36
C SER A 12 -1.42 1.36 -12.81
N THR A 13 -2.73 1.15 -12.83
CA THR A 13 -3.35 -0.12 -13.26
C THR A 13 -3.75 -0.06 -14.75
N PRO A 14 -4.01 -1.19 -15.42
CA PRO A 14 -4.48 -1.21 -16.80
C PRO A 14 -5.85 -0.53 -16.98
N MET A 15 -6.59 -0.38 -15.88
CA MET A 15 -7.88 0.32 -15.84
C MET A 15 -7.72 1.84 -15.69
N GLY A 16 -6.49 2.34 -15.48
CA GLY A 16 -6.17 3.74 -15.24
C GLY A 16 -5.34 3.96 -13.98
N GLU A 17 -4.88 5.20 -13.81
CA GLU A 17 -4.25 5.65 -12.57
C GLU A 17 -5.32 5.86 -11.50
N ARG A 18 -5.14 5.23 -10.34
CA ARG A 18 -6.01 5.40 -9.17
C ARG A 18 -5.22 5.97 -8.02
N GLN A 19 -5.77 7.00 -7.37
CA GLN A 19 -5.21 7.55 -6.13
C GLN A 19 -5.85 6.88 -4.92
N ALA A 20 -5.02 6.59 -3.93
CA ALA A 20 -5.45 6.09 -2.64
C ALA A 20 -4.68 6.78 -1.52
N ASP A 21 -5.36 7.06 -0.42
CA ASP A 21 -4.78 7.53 0.83
C ASP A 21 -4.45 6.32 1.71
N LEU A 22 -3.16 6.14 1.99
CA LEU A 22 -2.59 5.05 2.75
C LEU A 22 -2.11 5.59 4.11
N THR A 23 -2.70 5.14 5.20
CA THR A 23 -2.25 5.46 6.55
C THR A 23 -1.42 4.30 7.07
N LEU A 24 -0.14 4.52 7.34
CA LEU A 24 0.78 3.51 7.85
C LEU A 24 1.25 3.85 9.26
N LYS A 25 1.44 2.81 10.06
CA LYS A 25 1.99 2.87 11.41
C LYS A 25 2.87 1.65 11.64
N ALA A 26 4.17 1.89 11.75
CA ALA A 26 5.16 0.92 12.14
C ALA A 26 5.25 0.83 13.67
N ASP A 27 5.13 -0.39 14.19
CA ASP A 27 5.34 -0.72 15.60
C ASP A 27 6.37 -1.85 15.68
N GLY A 28 7.58 -1.55 16.14
CA GLY A 28 8.63 -2.56 16.39
C GLY A 28 9.06 -3.41 15.19
N GLY A 29 8.72 -3.03 13.95
CA GLY A 29 9.00 -3.81 12.73
C GLY A 29 7.74 -4.36 12.04
N THR A 30 6.59 -4.28 12.69
CA THR A 30 5.29 -4.61 12.10
C THR A 30 4.66 -3.35 11.53
N LEU A 31 4.19 -3.41 10.29
CA LEU A 31 3.48 -2.33 9.64
C LEU A 31 1.97 -2.60 9.76
N THR A 32 1.24 -1.64 10.32
CA THR A 32 -0.22 -1.66 10.43
C THR A 32 -0.78 -0.43 9.76
N GLY A 33 -2.04 -0.48 9.33
CA GLY A 33 -2.62 0.68 8.69
C GLY A 33 -3.92 0.44 7.96
N THR A 34 -4.36 1.47 7.26
CA THR A 34 -5.61 1.49 6.49
C THR A 34 -5.37 2.20 5.19
N GLN A 35 -5.80 1.59 4.09
CA GLN A 35 -5.80 2.20 2.76
C GLN A 35 -7.23 2.62 2.40
N SER A 36 -7.40 3.82 1.85
CA SER A 36 -8.69 4.34 1.40
C SER A 36 -8.57 4.78 -0.06
N ALA A 37 -9.41 4.27 -0.95
CA ALA A 37 -9.40 4.59 -2.38
C ALA A 37 -10.85 4.74 -2.87
N ASP A 38 -11.18 5.85 -3.56
CA ASP A 38 -12.50 6.07 -4.19
C ASP A 38 -13.73 5.82 -3.26
N GLY A 39 -13.57 6.02 -1.95
CA GLY A 39 -14.62 5.80 -0.94
C GLY A 39 -14.65 4.39 -0.33
N ASP A 40 -13.84 3.46 -0.83
CA ASP A 40 -13.60 2.15 -0.24
C ASP A 40 -12.38 2.20 0.68
N SER A 41 -12.53 1.72 1.92
CA SER A 41 -11.43 1.55 2.86
C SER A 41 -11.11 0.08 3.06
N GLY A 42 -9.84 -0.29 2.97
CA GLY A 42 -9.32 -1.61 3.31
C GLY A 42 -8.31 -1.54 4.45
N GLU A 43 -8.37 -2.52 5.34
CA GLU A 43 -7.36 -2.70 6.39
C GLU A 43 -6.15 -3.43 5.85
N ILE A 44 -4.98 -2.96 6.27
CA ILE A 44 -3.70 -3.57 5.93
C ILE A 44 -3.44 -4.69 6.94
N PHE A 45 -3.00 -5.84 6.45
CA PHE A 45 -2.59 -6.97 7.27
C PHE A 45 -1.22 -7.51 6.82
N ASP A 46 -0.58 -8.27 7.71
CA ASP A 46 0.74 -8.90 7.43
C ASP A 46 1.78 -7.88 6.93
N GLY A 47 1.73 -6.67 7.49
CA GLY A 47 2.62 -5.60 7.14
C GLY A 47 3.96 -5.73 7.88
N THR A 48 5.04 -5.51 7.17
CA THR A 48 6.41 -5.55 7.67
C THR A 48 7.17 -4.33 7.19
N VAL A 49 8.08 -3.85 8.03
CA VAL A 49 8.98 -2.76 7.68
C VAL A 49 10.39 -3.12 8.13
N SER A 50 11.35 -2.93 7.24
CA SER A 50 12.77 -3.20 7.46
C SER A 50 13.60 -2.03 6.94
N GLY A 51 13.88 -1.06 7.81
CA GLY A 51 14.60 0.16 7.45
C GLY A 51 13.79 1.01 6.50
N ASP A 52 14.14 0.96 5.22
CA ASP A 52 13.48 1.68 4.13
C ASP A 52 12.48 0.80 3.36
N ASP A 53 12.61 -0.52 3.46
CA ASP A 53 11.77 -1.46 2.73
C ASP A 53 10.48 -1.72 3.51
N VAL A 54 9.35 -1.66 2.80
CA VAL A 54 8.01 -1.80 3.35
C VAL A 54 7.23 -2.80 2.51
N ALA A 55 6.56 -3.73 3.17
CA ALA A 55 5.73 -4.71 2.49
C ALA A 55 4.46 -4.90 3.29
N TRP A 56 3.31 -4.94 2.63
CA TRP A 56 2.04 -5.14 3.30
C TRP A 56 1.02 -5.78 2.38
N LYS A 57 -0.01 -6.40 2.97
CA LYS A 57 -1.09 -7.02 2.22
C LYS A 57 -2.43 -6.41 2.56
N LEU A 58 -3.37 -6.49 1.63
CA LEU A 58 -4.73 -6.00 1.81
C LEU A 58 -5.70 -6.96 1.13
N ASP A 59 -6.68 -7.44 1.88
CA ASP A 59 -7.65 -8.42 1.39
C ASP A 59 -8.95 -7.70 1.12
N ILE A 60 -9.31 -7.59 -0.16
CA ILE A 60 -10.63 -7.11 -0.56
C ILE A 60 -11.55 -8.31 -0.51
N THR A 61 -12.53 -8.33 0.40
CA THR A 61 -13.44 -9.48 0.59
C THR A 61 -14.73 -9.38 -0.21
N ASN A 62 -15.09 -8.19 -0.72
CA ASN A 62 -16.31 -7.96 -1.49
C ASN A 62 -16.05 -7.04 -2.70
N PRO A 63 -16.67 -7.30 -3.87
CA PRO A 63 -17.54 -8.43 -4.21
C PRO A 63 -16.80 -9.73 -4.57
N MET A 64 -15.46 -9.74 -4.61
CA MET A 64 -14.65 -10.93 -4.87
C MET A 64 -13.39 -10.91 -3.97
N PRO A 65 -13.06 -12.01 -3.26
CA PRO A 65 -11.88 -12.11 -2.42
C PRO A 65 -10.61 -11.96 -3.27
N LEU A 66 -9.89 -10.84 -3.10
CA LEU A 66 -8.65 -10.52 -3.80
C LEU A 66 -7.61 -10.08 -2.78
N THR A 67 -6.48 -10.78 -2.76
CA THR A 67 -5.31 -10.38 -1.97
C THR A 67 -4.43 -9.46 -2.80
N LEU A 68 -4.30 -8.24 -2.31
CA LEU A 68 -3.39 -7.22 -2.82
C LEU A 68 -2.10 -7.30 -2.01
N THR A 69 -0.96 -7.51 -2.67
CA THR A 69 0.35 -7.50 -2.01
C THR A 69 1.12 -6.29 -2.48
N TYR A 70 1.49 -5.41 -1.57
CA TYR A 70 2.28 -4.23 -1.84
C TYR A 70 3.70 -4.45 -1.34
N THR A 71 4.67 -4.15 -2.18
CA THR A 71 6.09 -4.15 -1.83
C THR A 71 6.68 -2.86 -2.35
N GLY A 72 7.22 -2.04 -1.46
CA GLY A 72 7.80 -0.76 -1.83
C GLY A 72 8.98 -0.39 -0.95
N LYS A 73 9.58 0.73 -1.33
CA LYS A 73 10.67 1.33 -0.59
C LYS A 73 10.35 2.79 -0.31
N VAL A 74 10.50 3.18 0.94
CA VAL A 74 10.36 4.56 1.40
C VAL A 74 11.73 5.23 1.29
N SER A 75 11.77 6.38 0.63
CA SER A 75 12.95 7.21 0.48
C SER A 75 12.60 8.64 0.90
N GLY A 76 12.86 8.97 2.16
CA GLY A 76 12.46 10.26 2.74
C GLY A 76 10.93 10.39 2.77
N ASP A 77 10.41 11.29 1.93
CA ASP A 77 8.97 11.59 1.82
C ASP A 77 8.30 10.98 0.57
N SER A 78 9.01 10.10 -0.15
CA SER A 78 8.49 9.40 -1.32
C SER A 78 8.47 7.89 -1.09
N ILE A 79 7.44 7.22 -1.61
CA ILE A 79 7.34 5.76 -1.64
C ILE A 79 7.21 5.30 -3.08
N SER A 80 7.92 4.24 -3.45
CA SER A 80 7.81 3.64 -4.77
C SER A 80 7.88 2.13 -4.66
N GLY A 81 7.08 1.43 -5.45
CA GLY A 81 7.03 -0.01 -5.37
C GLY A 81 6.13 -0.65 -6.42
N GLU A 82 5.78 -1.90 -6.14
CA GLU A 82 4.87 -2.70 -6.94
C GLU A 82 3.74 -3.26 -6.08
N MET A 83 2.54 -3.27 -6.66
CA MET A 83 1.31 -3.78 -6.10
C MET A 83 0.88 -5.00 -6.93
N GLY A 84 0.97 -6.18 -6.35
CA GLY A 84 0.41 -7.41 -6.86
C GLY A 84 -1.09 -7.49 -6.59
N ILE A 85 -1.90 -7.58 -7.64
CA ILE A 85 -3.35 -7.76 -7.58
C ILE A 85 -3.67 -9.22 -7.89
N GLY A 86 -3.39 -10.13 -6.95
CA GLY A 86 -3.67 -11.58 -7.10
C GLY A 86 -3.43 -12.14 -8.52
N PRO A 87 -4.39 -12.84 -9.15
CA PRO A 87 -4.24 -13.41 -10.49
C PRO A 87 -4.18 -12.37 -11.62
N MET A 88 -4.39 -11.09 -11.31
CA MET A 88 -4.42 -9.98 -12.27
C MET A 88 -3.03 -9.45 -12.63
N GLY A 89 -1.99 -9.80 -11.86
CA GLY A 89 -0.59 -9.42 -12.09
C GLY A 89 -0.08 -8.36 -11.09
N SER A 90 1.17 -7.91 -11.28
CA SER A 90 1.78 -6.83 -10.51
C SER A 90 1.82 -5.53 -11.31
N PHE A 91 1.55 -4.41 -10.62
CA PHE A 91 1.53 -3.08 -11.21
C PHE A 91 2.41 -2.13 -10.40
N PRO A 92 3.13 -1.21 -11.05
CA PRO A 92 3.90 -0.21 -10.32
C PRO A 92 2.97 0.77 -9.61
N PHE A 93 3.36 1.16 -8.40
CA PHE A 93 2.76 2.28 -7.69
C PHE A 93 3.83 3.25 -7.22
N THR A 94 3.45 4.52 -7.16
CA THR A 94 4.26 5.58 -6.57
C THR A 94 3.46 6.27 -5.49
N GLY A 95 4.10 6.99 -4.59
CA GLY A 95 3.39 7.77 -3.62
C GLY A 95 4.28 8.79 -2.93
N THR A 96 3.64 9.74 -2.28
CA THR A 96 4.31 10.78 -1.51
C THR A 96 3.61 10.95 -0.18
N ARG A 97 4.35 11.39 0.82
CA ARG A 97 3.77 11.72 2.13
C ARG A 97 2.74 12.84 1.99
N ALA A 98 1.60 12.69 2.65
CA ALA A 98 0.49 13.64 2.65
C ALA A 98 0.70 14.77 3.68
#